data_AF-A0A0H2XW82-F1
#
_entry.id   AF-A0A0H2XW82-F1
#
_cell.length_a   1.000
_cell.length_b   1.000
_cell.length_c   1.000
_cell.angle_alpha   90.00
_cell.angle_beta   90.00
_cell.angle_gamma   90.00
#
_symmetry.space_group_name_H-M   'P 1'
#
loop_
_entity.id
_entity.type
_entity.pdbx_description
1 polymer ?
#
loop_
_entity_poly.entity_id
_entity_poly.type
_entity_poly.pdbx_seq_one_letter_code
_entity_poly.pdbx_strand_id
1 'polypeptide(L)'
;MRSSATRPACRTRRRPGSPYTDHSTLPDHAVPNQASGDPSVDDPRPTPPVQPELEDCCNSGCSPCVFDLYDEALARYRVELAEWEARHAQREPHR
;
A
#
# COMPACT_ATOMS: atom_id res chain seq x y z
N MET A 1 -13.51 22.38 -46.24
CA MET A 1 -12.29 22.76 -46.99
C MET A 1 -11.26 23.32 -46.02
N ARG A 2 -9.99 22.98 -46.24
CA ARG A 2 -8.80 23.35 -45.46
C ARG A 2 -8.53 24.86 -45.54
N SER A 3 -8.08 25.49 -44.47
CA SER A 3 -7.33 26.76 -44.56
C SER A 3 -6.35 26.88 -43.40
N SER A 4 -5.10 26.63 -43.75
CA SER A 4 -3.89 26.77 -42.97
C SER A 4 -3.52 28.26 -42.85
N ALA A 5 -3.12 28.71 -41.66
CA ALA A 5 -2.34 29.93 -41.51
C ALA A 5 -1.19 29.68 -40.52
N THR A 6 -0.01 29.63 -41.11
CA THR A 6 1.31 29.35 -40.54
C THR A 6 1.71 30.37 -39.47
N ARG A 7 2.04 29.90 -38.26
CA ARG A 7 2.63 30.74 -37.19
C ARG A 7 4.15 30.90 -37.43
N PRO A 8 4.71 32.11 -37.37
CA PRO A 8 6.15 32.32 -37.54
C PRO A 8 6.96 31.86 -36.30
N ALA A 9 8.02 31.12 -36.56
CA ALA A 9 9.02 30.70 -35.58
C ALA A 9 10.03 31.85 -35.33
N CYS A 10 10.18 32.29 -34.07
CA CYS A 10 11.28 33.18 -33.66
C CYS A 10 11.99 32.65 -32.40
N ARG A 11 12.89 31.69 -32.64
CA ARG A 11 14.31 31.64 -32.24
C ARG A 11 14.73 32.23 -30.87
N THR A 12 14.91 31.32 -29.91
CA THR A 12 16.02 31.20 -28.93
C THR A 12 16.68 32.48 -28.34
N ARG A 13 16.43 32.72 -27.05
CA ARG A 13 17.49 33.12 -26.09
C ARG A 13 17.47 32.18 -24.89
N ARG A 14 18.50 31.32 -24.82
CA ARG A 14 18.79 30.40 -23.72
C ARG A 14 19.48 31.20 -22.61
N ARG A 15 18.86 31.32 -21.43
CA ARG A 15 19.50 31.89 -20.23
C ARG A 15 20.31 30.81 -19.50
N PRO A 16 21.55 31.07 -19.06
CA PRO A 16 22.30 30.18 -18.19
C PRO A 16 21.97 30.46 -16.71
N GLY A 17 21.87 29.39 -15.89
CA GLY A 17 21.86 29.46 -14.42
C GLY A 17 20.50 29.25 -13.76
N SER A 18 20.22 28.01 -13.38
CA SER A 18 19.12 27.58 -12.50
C SER A 18 19.71 27.21 -11.13
N PRO A 19 19.07 27.57 -9.99
CA PRO A 19 19.31 26.82 -8.76
C PRO A 19 18.09 26.07 -8.22
N TYR A 20 16.90 26.20 -8.81
CA TYR A 20 15.71 25.44 -8.37
C TYR A 20 15.24 24.52 -9.49
N THR A 21 16.00 23.45 -9.68
CA THR A 21 15.54 22.27 -10.41
C THR A 21 14.52 21.55 -9.54
N ASP A 22 13.25 21.65 -9.94
CA ASP A 22 12.28 20.55 -10.01
C ASP A 22 12.38 19.49 -8.89
N HIS A 23 11.69 19.71 -7.76
CA HIS A 23 11.39 18.64 -6.81
C HIS A 23 10.17 17.83 -7.28
N SER A 24 10.15 17.40 -8.54
CA SER A 24 9.00 16.67 -9.13
C SER A 24 9.39 15.52 -10.05
N THR A 25 10.63 15.02 -9.95
CA THR A 25 11.01 13.74 -10.55
C THR A 25 11.36 12.72 -9.47
N LEU A 26 10.32 12.13 -8.87
CA LEU A 26 10.34 10.70 -8.54
C LEU A 26 9.17 10.03 -9.29
N PRO A 27 9.38 9.60 -10.54
CA PRO A 27 8.52 8.60 -11.15
C PRO A 27 8.99 7.21 -10.72
N ASP A 28 8.00 6.37 -10.42
CA ASP A 28 8.12 4.92 -10.32
C ASP A 28 8.77 4.34 -9.05
N HIS A 29 8.10 4.52 -7.90
CA HIS A 29 7.99 3.39 -6.97
C HIS A 29 6.77 2.55 -7.35
N ALA A 30 6.76 2.00 -8.58
CA ALA A 30 6.04 0.75 -8.78
C ALA A 30 6.86 -0.31 -8.01
N VAL A 31 6.47 -0.55 -6.77
CA VAL A 31 6.90 -1.73 -6.03
C VAL A 31 5.84 -2.82 -6.19
N PRO A 32 5.80 -3.58 -7.31
CA PRO A 32 5.12 -4.86 -7.28
C PRO A 32 6.04 -5.84 -6.55
N ASN A 33 6.11 -5.77 -5.22
CA ASN A 33 6.52 -6.95 -4.47
C ASN A 33 5.27 -7.76 -4.15
N GLN A 34 4.67 -8.28 -5.22
CA GLN A 34 3.54 -9.20 -5.15
C GLN A 34 4.05 -10.54 -4.63
N ALA A 35 3.41 -10.97 -3.54
CA ALA A 35 3.64 -12.18 -2.78
C ALA A 35 3.81 -13.43 -3.64
N SER A 36 4.79 -14.27 -3.29
CA SER A 36 4.81 -15.68 -3.68
C SER A 36 5.63 -16.47 -2.67
N GLY A 37 5.22 -16.42 -1.40
CA GLY A 37 5.47 -17.53 -0.48
C GLY A 37 4.39 -18.58 -0.76
N ASP A 38 4.81 -19.81 -1.04
CA ASP A 38 3.97 -20.97 -1.31
C ASP A 38 2.74 -21.06 -0.38
N PRO A 39 1.50 -20.94 -0.89
CA PRO A 39 0.30 -20.87 -0.05
C PRO A 39 -0.22 -22.24 0.40
N SER A 40 0.60 -23.31 0.44
CA SER A 40 0.05 -24.67 0.52
C SER A 40 0.76 -25.68 1.42
N VAL A 41 1.94 -25.43 1.99
CA VAL A 41 2.62 -26.49 2.78
C VAL A 41 2.35 -26.43 4.29
N ASP A 42 2.04 -25.27 4.84
CA ASP A 42 1.65 -25.10 6.25
C ASP A 42 0.61 -23.98 6.21
N ASP A 43 -0.67 -24.26 6.51
CA ASP A 43 -1.68 -23.23 6.75
C ASP A 43 -1.66 -22.98 8.26
N PRO A 44 -0.62 -22.30 8.81
CA PRO A 44 -0.55 -22.09 10.24
C PRO A 44 -1.74 -21.24 10.65
N ARG A 45 -2.24 -21.48 11.87
CA ARG A 45 -3.28 -20.64 12.43
C ARG A 45 -2.80 -19.18 12.37
N PRO A 46 -3.60 -18.24 11.84
CA PRO A 46 -3.23 -16.83 11.86
C PRO A 46 -2.98 -16.40 13.31
N THR A 47 -2.06 -15.46 13.50
CA THR A 47 -1.71 -14.94 14.84
C THR A 47 -2.41 -13.60 15.05
N PRO A 48 -3.04 -13.35 16.21
CA PRO A 48 -3.69 -12.07 16.46
C PRO A 48 -2.68 -10.92 16.45
N PRO A 49 -3.08 -9.72 15.96
CA PRO A 49 -2.22 -8.55 16.04
C PRO A 49 -1.96 -8.16 17.50
N VAL A 50 -0.76 -7.66 17.77
CA VAL A 50 -0.40 -7.12 19.09
C VAL A 50 -1.17 -5.82 19.32
N GLN A 51 -1.82 -5.70 20.48
CA GLN A 51 -2.51 -4.47 20.86
C GLN A 51 -1.47 -3.37 21.10
N PRO A 52 -1.60 -2.20 20.46
CA PRO A 52 -0.72 -1.06 20.71
C PRO A 52 -0.99 -0.48 22.09
N GLU A 53 0.07 -0.01 22.75
CA GLU A 53 -0.03 0.71 24.02
C GLU A 53 -0.47 2.17 23.79
N LEU A 54 -0.98 2.82 24.84
CA LEU A 54 -1.44 4.22 24.77
C LEU A 54 -0.29 5.21 24.46
N GLU A 55 0.94 4.82 24.75
CA GLU A 55 2.18 5.53 24.42
C GLU A 55 2.56 5.45 22.93
N ASP A 56 2.11 4.41 22.22
CA ASP A 56 2.27 4.26 20.77
C ASP A 56 1.30 5.18 20.00
N CYS A 57 0.19 5.56 20.66
CA CYS A 57 -0.69 6.59 20.17
C CYS A 57 0.00 7.95 20.23
N CYS A 58 0.08 8.64 19.08
CA CYS A 58 0.71 9.94 18.98
C CYS A 58 0.04 11.03 19.86
N ASN A 59 -1.16 10.79 20.40
CA ASN A 59 -1.93 11.64 21.34
C ASN A 59 -2.16 13.10 20.87
N SER A 60 -1.70 13.45 19.67
CA SER A 60 -1.67 14.81 19.12
C SER A 60 -2.51 14.95 17.84
N GLY A 61 -3.26 13.91 17.47
CA GLY A 61 -4.13 13.89 16.29
C GLY A 61 -3.48 13.41 14.99
N CYS A 62 -2.44 12.56 15.04
CA CYS A 62 -1.95 11.90 13.82
C CYS A 62 -3.03 11.01 13.19
N SER A 63 -3.12 11.05 11.87
CA SER A 63 -3.98 10.18 11.05
C SER A 63 -3.11 9.39 10.08
N PRO A 64 -3.20 8.04 10.04
CA PRO A 64 -4.12 7.18 10.81
C PRO A 64 -3.71 6.96 12.27
N CYS A 65 -4.68 6.77 13.18
CA CYS A 65 -4.41 6.40 14.56
C CYS A 65 -3.92 4.94 14.61
N VAL A 66 -2.99 4.62 15.51
CA VAL A 66 -2.51 3.25 15.69
C VAL A 66 -3.64 2.29 16.08
N PHE A 67 -4.65 2.79 16.81
CA PHE A 67 -5.84 2.01 17.15
C PHE A 67 -6.73 1.71 15.95
N ASP A 68 -6.82 2.63 14.98
CA ASP A 68 -7.53 2.38 13.71
C ASP A 68 -6.82 1.28 12.91
N LEU A 69 -5.48 1.39 12.77
CA LEU A 69 -4.68 0.36 12.09
C LEU A 69 -4.77 -1.00 12.77
N TYR A 70 -4.83 -1.01 14.11
CA TYR A 70 -5.04 -2.22 14.89
C TYR A 70 -6.41 -2.84 14.64
N ASP A 71 -7.48 -2.03 14.61
CA ASP A 71 -8.84 -2.54 14.36
C ASP A 71 -8.95 -3.12 12.94
N GLU A 72 -8.37 -2.46 11.94
CA GLU A 72 -8.29 -2.97 10.56
C GLU A 72 -7.49 -4.29 10.48
N ALA A 73 -6.37 -4.39 11.19
CA ALA A 73 -5.60 -5.62 11.28
C ALA A 73 -6.39 -6.74 11.98
N LEU A 74 -7.11 -6.40 13.05
CA LEU A 74 -7.94 -7.34 13.80
C LEU A 74 -9.13 -7.85 12.98
N ALA A 75 -9.73 -6.99 12.16
CA ALA A 75 -10.78 -7.36 11.23
C ALA A 75 -10.28 -8.38 10.20
N ARG A 76 -9.11 -8.14 9.59
CA ARG A 76 -8.47 -9.09 8.65
C ARG A 76 -8.17 -10.42 9.33
N TYR A 77 -7.55 -10.38 10.51
CA TYR A 77 -7.25 -11.56 11.31
C TYR A 77 -8.49 -12.42 11.59
N ARG A 78 -9.63 -11.80 11.93
CA ARG A 78 -10.88 -12.54 12.20
C ARG A 78 -11.40 -13.27 10.96
N VAL A 79 -11.29 -12.65 9.79
CA VAL A 79 -11.70 -13.27 8.51
C VAL A 79 -10.79 -14.46 8.21
N GLU A 80 -9.48 -14.26 8.26
CA GLU A 80 -8.48 -15.31 8.02
C GLU A 80 -8.64 -16.47 9.00
N LEU A 81 -8.91 -16.18 10.28
CA LEU A 81 -9.13 -17.19 11.31
C LEU A 81 -10.39 -18.01 11.03
N ALA A 82 -11.49 -17.37 10.62
CA ALA A 82 -12.73 -18.07 10.30
C ALA A 82 -12.57 -18.99 9.08
N GLU A 83 -11.85 -18.54 8.05
CA GLU A 83 -11.52 -19.35 6.87
C GLU A 83 -10.62 -20.54 7.25
N TRP A 84 -9.61 -20.30 8.08
CA TRP A 84 -8.73 -21.33 8.62
C TRP A 84 -9.52 -22.38 9.41
N GLU A 85 -10.39 -21.95 10.34
CA GLU A 85 -11.25 -22.85 11.12
C GLU A 85 -12.19 -23.66 10.24
N ALA A 86 -12.77 -23.06 9.20
CA ALA A 86 -13.63 -23.76 8.26
C ALA A 86 -12.87 -24.83 7.46
N ARG A 87 -11.64 -24.54 7.00
CA ARG A 87 -10.77 -25.51 6.32
C ARG A 87 -10.38 -26.66 7.26
N HIS A 88 -10.01 -26.34 8.49
CA HIS A 88 -9.57 -27.32 9.48
C HIS A 88 -10.73 -28.20 9.99
N ALA A 89 -11.91 -27.64 10.22
CA ALA A 89 -13.10 -28.42 10.59
C ALA A 89 -13.51 -29.42 9.50
N GLN A 90 -13.28 -29.09 8.22
CA GLN A 90 -13.49 -29.99 7.08
C GLN A 90 -12.39 -31.05 6.89
N ARG A 91 -11.21 -30.84 7.48
CA ARG A 91 -10.09 -31.82 7.49
C ARG A 91 -10.14 -32.76 8.70
N GLU A 92 -10.69 -32.30 9.82
CA GLU A 92 -10.92 -33.07 11.04
C GLU A 92 -12.24 -33.92 11.09
N PRO A 93 -12.98 -34.27 10.01
CA PRO A 93 -14.12 -35.19 10.13
C PRO A 93 -13.73 -36.65 9.85
N HIS A 94 -12.44 -37.00 9.77
CA HIS A 94 -11.98 -38.37 9.46
C HIS A 94 -11.11 -39.00 10.57
N ARG A 95 -11.58 -38.97 11.82
CA ARG A 95 -11.00 -39.78 12.91
C ARG A 95 -12.02 -40.75 13.49
#